data_AF-A0A3M8B7C6-F1
#
_entry.id   AF-A0A3M8B7C6-F1
#
_cell.length_a   1.000
_cell.length_b   1.000
_cell.length_c   1.000
_cell.angle_alpha   90.00
_cell.angle_beta   90.00
_cell.angle_gamma   90.00
#
_symmetry.space_group_name_H-M   'P 1'
#
loop_
_entity.id
_entity.type
_entity.pdbx_description
1 polymer ?
#
loop_
_entity_poly.entity_id
_entity_poly.type
_entity_poly.pdbx_seq_one_letter_code
_entity_poly.pdbx_strand_id
1 'polypeptide(L)'
;MIFDVSKRNFGYKDSLFNNRPVYLATSRIGTFRREDGGIGPVDCGAISQRKRKSVLKAFSESIERRALVIGARGDAIEGLAESFDIMNSKVAKIPRRFTQLCKEDSIVCDTTGTAAHFNSKLAQSNAIKELLEKNSTFLFWYGRQGKKIDLSQHYSIYVSLFQAEGYQVQAYVEETFKPLKVVFVFAKNANHITPFTFMTGVGSSISLSNAIHKGLSEAYLLKNVYDDYFYRYQLEGLEPSSYTAIVLKAQTDSECLKHLELFNKLDTYQEVDEDITLSEAEVETDLIVKNLPVWVKELHTTVLYQTVNKNLIIIKAYSPNLYNHVALKTYIDLDRDVNRYTVNLTQDTLNHIPTCPIL
;
A
#
# COMPACT_ATOMS: atom_id res chain seq x y z
N MET A 1 6.18 15.75 -25.60
CA MET A 1 4.75 15.39 -25.60
C MET A 1 4.67 13.94 -26.08
N ILE A 2 4.52 12.96 -25.17
CA ILE A 2 4.76 11.51 -25.48
C ILE A 2 3.58 10.86 -26.25
N PHE A 3 2.50 11.59 -26.51
CA PHE A 3 1.38 11.09 -27.28
C PHE A 3 1.10 12.04 -28.45
N ASP A 4 1.89 11.91 -29.50
CA ASP A 4 1.53 12.40 -30.83
C ASP A 4 0.69 11.31 -31.52
N VAL A 5 -0.60 11.57 -31.64
CA VAL A 5 -1.63 10.66 -32.18
C VAL A 5 -1.56 10.59 -33.71
N SER A 6 -0.69 11.36 -34.36
CA SER A 6 -0.61 11.45 -35.83
C SER A 6 0.15 10.30 -36.51
N LYS A 7 0.93 9.50 -35.77
CA LYS A 7 1.67 8.35 -36.32
C LYS A 7 0.93 7.05 -35.99
N ARG A 8 0.41 6.39 -37.02
CA ARG A 8 -0.43 5.17 -37.02
C ARG A 8 0.22 3.90 -36.43
N ASN A 9 0.82 3.97 -35.24
CA ASN A 9 1.36 2.81 -34.51
C ASN A 9 0.45 2.33 -33.36
N PHE A 10 -0.63 3.06 -33.06
CA PHE A 10 -1.66 2.63 -32.12
C PHE A 10 -3.04 2.94 -32.69
N GLY A 11 -3.80 1.89 -33.04
CA GLY A 11 -5.22 2.02 -33.35
C GLY A 11 -6.05 1.76 -32.10
N TYR A 12 -7.02 2.62 -31.80
CA TYR A 12 -8.13 2.23 -30.95
C TYR A 12 -9.23 1.67 -31.87
N LYS A 13 -9.67 0.44 -31.60
CA LYS A 13 -11.02 0.03 -31.98
C LYS A 13 -11.91 0.46 -30.82
N ASP A 14 -12.79 1.43 -31.06
CA ASP A 14 -13.97 1.60 -30.22
C ASP A 14 -14.83 0.35 -30.43
N SER A 15 -14.61 -0.64 -29.56
CA SER A 15 -15.54 -1.75 -29.44
C SER A 15 -16.75 -1.24 -28.66
N LEU A 16 -17.89 -1.13 -29.35
CA LEU A 16 -19.23 -0.94 -28.77
C LEU A 16 -19.58 -1.97 -27.68
N PHE A 17 -18.79 -3.04 -27.49
CA PHE A 17 -19.08 -4.17 -26.60
C PHE A 17 -18.29 -4.18 -25.28
N ASN A 18 -17.44 -3.18 -24.98
CA ASN A 18 -16.64 -3.16 -23.75
C ASN A 18 -17.12 -2.12 -22.72
N ASN A 19 -18.40 -2.18 -22.34
CA ASN A 19 -18.91 -1.48 -21.15
C ASN A 19 -18.55 -2.27 -19.89
N ARG A 20 -17.25 -2.39 -19.61
CA ARG A 20 -16.80 -2.95 -18.33
C ARG A 20 -16.98 -1.90 -17.23
N PRO A 21 -17.55 -2.27 -16.08
CA PRO A 21 -17.74 -1.33 -14.96
C PRO A 21 -16.41 -0.82 -14.39
N VAL A 22 -15.33 -1.59 -14.57
CA VAL A 22 -13.98 -1.28 -14.12
C VAL A 22 -12.94 -1.74 -15.15
N TYR A 23 -11.81 -1.05 -15.21
CA TYR A 23 -10.70 -1.31 -16.12
C TYR A 23 -9.42 -1.60 -15.34
N LEU A 24 -8.82 -2.75 -15.62
CA LEU A 24 -7.51 -3.16 -15.14
C LEU A 24 -6.42 -2.71 -16.14
N ALA A 25 -5.26 -2.33 -15.63
CA ALA A 25 -4.07 -2.04 -16.42
C ALA A 25 -2.85 -2.60 -15.70
N THR A 26 -1.90 -3.15 -16.47
CA THR A 26 -0.60 -3.57 -15.99
C THR A 26 0.50 -2.84 -16.77
N SER A 27 1.54 -2.40 -16.06
CA SER A 27 2.72 -1.75 -16.65
C SER A 27 3.95 -2.60 -16.37
N ARG A 28 4.74 -2.84 -17.42
CA ARG A 28 6.02 -3.57 -17.38
C ARG A 28 7.14 -2.75 -18.00
N ILE A 29 7.27 -1.51 -17.54
CA ILE A 29 8.47 -0.73 -17.86
C ILE A 29 9.61 -1.42 -17.13
N GLY A 30 10.61 -1.90 -17.88
CA GLY A 30 11.74 -2.63 -17.30
C GLY A 30 12.37 -1.90 -16.11
N THR A 31 13.06 -2.64 -15.26
CA THR A 31 13.66 -2.14 -14.02
C THR A 31 15.18 -2.00 -14.15
N PHE A 32 15.85 -1.62 -13.06
CA PHE A 32 17.30 -1.65 -12.94
C PHE A 32 17.74 -2.94 -12.21
N ARG A 33 18.92 -3.43 -12.58
CA ARG A 33 19.63 -4.45 -11.83
C ARG A 33 20.62 -3.75 -10.88
N ARG A 34 20.57 -4.10 -9.60
CA ARG A 34 21.53 -3.67 -8.59
C ARG A 34 22.85 -4.42 -8.74
N GLU A 35 23.90 -3.89 -8.12
CA GLU A 35 25.24 -4.50 -8.13
C GLU A 35 25.27 -5.89 -7.47
N ASP A 36 24.44 -6.11 -6.44
CA ASP A 36 24.22 -7.40 -5.78
C ASP A 36 23.41 -8.41 -6.64
N GLY A 37 23.02 -8.02 -7.85
CA GLY A 37 22.25 -8.84 -8.78
C GLY A 37 20.74 -8.72 -8.64
N GLY A 38 20.23 -8.02 -7.62
CA GLY A 38 18.80 -7.81 -7.37
C GLY A 38 18.12 -7.01 -8.49
N ILE A 39 16.87 -7.36 -8.80
CA ILE A 39 16.07 -6.74 -9.86
C ILE A 39 14.86 -6.07 -9.19
N GLY A 40 14.63 -4.79 -9.45
CA GLY A 40 13.44 -4.10 -8.89
C GLY A 40 12.13 -4.64 -9.46
N PRO A 41 10.98 -4.37 -8.83
CA PRO A 41 9.71 -4.95 -9.26
C PRO A 41 9.25 -4.44 -10.63
N VAL A 42 8.72 -5.34 -11.47
CA VAL A 42 8.37 -5.08 -12.90
C VAL A 42 6.89 -5.26 -13.26
N ASP A 43 6.06 -5.80 -12.36
CA ASP A 43 4.61 -5.97 -12.58
C ASP A 43 3.82 -4.98 -11.72
N CYS A 44 3.38 -3.88 -12.33
CA CYS A 44 2.69 -2.78 -11.63
C CYS A 44 1.24 -2.71 -12.09
N GLY A 45 0.30 -2.91 -11.16
CA GLY A 45 -1.11 -3.14 -11.45
C GLY A 45 -1.97 -1.98 -10.99
N ALA A 46 -2.98 -1.62 -11.78
CA ALA A 46 -3.95 -0.62 -11.36
C ALA A 46 -5.35 -0.93 -11.86
N ILE A 47 -6.33 -0.50 -11.07
CA ILE A 47 -7.75 -0.55 -11.40
C ILE A 47 -8.38 0.84 -11.30
N SER A 48 -9.38 1.09 -12.14
CA SER A 48 -10.18 2.32 -12.12
C SER A 48 -11.45 2.15 -12.95
N GLN A 49 -12.53 2.85 -12.61
CA GLN A 49 -13.73 2.97 -13.45
C GLN A 49 -13.47 3.71 -14.77
N ARG A 50 -12.38 4.49 -14.86
CA ARG A 50 -11.93 5.15 -16.09
C ARG A 50 -10.66 4.49 -16.62
N LYS A 51 -10.72 3.98 -17.85
CA LYS A 51 -9.59 3.33 -18.56
C LYS A 51 -8.31 4.16 -18.60
N ARG A 52 -8.40 5.45 -18.92
CA ARG A 52 -7.22 6.34 -18.94
C ARG A 52 -6.56 6.44 -17.56
N LYS A 53 -7.36 6.46 -16.49
CA LYS A 53 -6.85 6.58 -15.12
C LYS A 53 -6.18 5.29 -14.65
N SER A 54 -6.66 4.10 -15.02
CA SER A 54 -5.95 2.85 -14.68
C SER A 54 -4.58 2.78 -15.35
N VAL A 55 -4.48 3.11 -16.63
CA VAL A 55 -3.19 3.15 -17.36
C VAL A 55 -2.21 4.13 -16.71
N LEU A 56 -2.66 5.35 -16.37
CA LEU A 56 -1.80 6.34 -15.72
C LEU A 56 -1.32 5.90 -14.33
N LYS A 57 -2.17 5.24 -13.54
CA LYS A 57 -1.80 4.69 -12.24
C LYS A 57 -0.73 3.61 -12.38
N ALA A 58 -0.95 2.60 -13.24
CA ALA A 58 0.03 1.53 -13.46
C ALA A 58 1.38 2.06 -13.99
N PHE A 59 1.33 3.05 -14.89
CA PHE A 59 2.54 3.73 -15.37
C PHE A 59 3.29 4.45 -14.24
N SER A 60 2.57 5.20 -13.40
CA SER A 60 3.18 5.96 -12.30
C SER A 60 3.87 5.03 -11.29
N GLU A 61 3.19 3.95 -10.90
CA GLU A 61 3.74 2.92 -10.02
C GLU A 61 5.01 2.25 -10.62
N SER A 62 5.04 2.02 -11.94
CA SER A 62 6.24 1.43 -12.57
C SER A 62 7.46 2.35 -12.54
N ILE A 63 7.28 3.67 -12.62
CA ILE A 63 8.39 4.62 -12.49
C ILE A 63 8.81 4.72 -11.01
N GLU A 64 7.84 4.74 -10.09
CA GLU A 64 8.06 4.71 -8.65
C GLU A 64 8.97 3.56 -8.22
N ARG A 65 8.57 2.33 -8.57
CA ARG A 65 9.31 1.10 -8.29
C ARG A 65 10.72 1.09 -8.90
N ARG A 66 10.87 1.67 -10.09
CA ARG A 66 12.18 1.84 -10.75
C ARG A 66 13.07 2.85 -10.01
N ALA A 67 12.51 3.95 -9.51
CA ALA A 67 13.24 4.96 -8.77
C ALA A 67 13.73 4.46 -7.42
N LEU A 68 12.96 3.61 -6.74
CA LEU A 68 13.37 2.94 -5.50
C LEU A 68 14.61 2.06 -5.63
N VAL A 69 14.89 1.52 -6.82
CA VAL A 69 16.14 0.76 -7.03
C VAL A 69 17.36 1.68 -6.96
N ILE A 70 17.22 2.93 -7.44
CA ILE A 70 18.32 3.91 -7.45
C ILE A 70 18.40 4.67 -6.13
N GLY A 71 17.25 4.99 -5.53
CA GLY A 71 17.10 5.81 -4.36
C GLY A 71 17.24 7.31 -4.62
N ALA A 72 17.31 8.07 -3.54
CA ALA A 72 17.56 9.51 -3.59
C ALA A 72 19.01 9.80 -4.03
N ARG A 73 19.22 11.01 -4.55
CA ARG A 73 20.58 11.54 -4.72
C ARG A 73 21.18 11.76 -3.35
N GLY A 74 22.45 11.45 -3.21
CA GLY A 74 23.16 11.55 -1.95
C GLY A 74 24.66 11.57 -2.16
N ASP A 75 25.38 11.92 -1.11
CA ASP A 75 26.82 11.83 -1.10
C ASP A 75 27.21 10.34 -1.10
N ALA A 76 27.90 9.90 -2.15
CA ALA A 76 28.34 8.52 -2.29
C ALA A 76 29.40 8.13 -1.24
N ILE A 77 30.10 9.11 -0.67
CA ILE A 77 31.16 8.90 0.33
C ILE A 77 30.54 8.76 1.72
N GLU A 78 29.58 9.62 2.08
CA GLU A 78 28.92 9.58 3.40
C GLU A 78 27.76 8.57 3.46
N GLY A 79 27.24 8.12 2.32
CA GLY A 79 26.07 7.23 2.27
C GLY A 79 24.79 7.90 2.77
N LEU A 80 24.71 9.23 2.69
CA LEU A 80 23.60 10.05 3.18
C LEU A 80 22.84 10.68 2.01
N ALA A 81 21.52 10.80 2.16
CA ALA A 81 20.63 11.51 1.25
C ALA A 81 19.99 12.71 1.95
N GLU A 82 19.77 13.79 1.22
CA GLU A 82 19.00 14.93 1.71
C GLU A 82 17.54 14.53 1.93
N SER A 83 16.97 15.04 3.01
CA SER A 83 15.56 14.89 3.33
C SER A 83 15.01 16.16 3.98
N PHE A 84 13.68 16.26 4.02
CA PHE A 84 12.99 17.29 4.77
C PHE A 84 12.18 16.63 5.89
N ASP A 85 12.52 16.96 7.13
CA ASP A 85 11.76 16.57 8.32
C ASP A 85 10.54 17.50 8.44
N ILE A 86 9.38 16.95 8.09
CA ILE A 86 8.12 17.71 8.01
C ILE A 86 7.63 18.08 9.41
N MET A 87 7.84 17.23 10.41
CA MET A 87 7.40 17.49 11.78
C MET A 87 8.13 18.68 12.38
N ASN A 88 9.45 18.76 12.14
CA ASN A 88 10.29 19.82 12.70
C ASN A 88 10.59 20.96 11.71
N SER A 89 9.99 20.91 10.51
CA SER A 89 10.16 21.92 9.45
C SER A 89 11.62 22.26 9.14
N LYS A 90 12.49 21.24 9.07
CA LYS A 90 13.94 21.42 8.87
C LYS A 90 14.49 20.48 7.79
N VAL A 91 15.53 20.95 7.09
CA VAL A 91 16.34 20.09 6.22
C VAL A 91 17.16 19.15 7.11
N ALA A 92 17.23 17.88 6.71
CA ALA A 92 17.94 16.82 7.40
C ALA A 92 18.72 15.94 6.40
N LYS A 93 19.54 15.04 6.94
CA LYS A 93 20.17 13.97 6.18
C LYS A 93 19.71 12.63 6.76
N ILE A 94 19.36 11.68 5.90
CA ILE A 94 19.05 10.30 6.29
C ILE A 94 19.98 9.32 5.56
N PRO A 95 20.29 8.14 6.12
CA PRO A 95 21.01 7.11 5.39
C PRO A 95 20.33 6.77 4.07
N ARG A 96 21.10 6.80 2.97
CA ARG A 96 20.60 6.59 1.60
C ARG A 96 19.91 5.24 1.43
N ARG A 97 20.30 4.22 2.20
CA ARG A 97 19.65 2.90 2.24
C ARG A 97 18.15 2.93 2.61
N PHE A 98 17.69 3.93 3.36
CA PHE A 98 16.25 4.12 3.65
C PHE A 98 15.47 4.72 2.46
N THR A 99 16.17 5.09 1.40
CA THR A 99 15.58 5.59 0.15
C THR A 99 15.53 4.51 -0.94
N GLN A 100 16.05 3.32 -0.63
CA GLN A 100 16.22 2.20 -1.55
C GLN A 100 15.51 0.94 -1.02
N LEU A 101 15.32 -0.04 -1.89
CA LEU A 101 15.00 -1.40 -1.44
C LEU A 101 16.18 -1.95 -0.62
N CYS A 102 15.94 -2.35 0.62
CA CYS A 102 16.99 -2.83 1.53
C CYS A 102 16.44 -3.95 2.44
N LYS A 103 17.23 -5.01 2.61
CA LYS A 103 16.93 -6.17 3.47
C LYS A 103 18.24 -6.58 4.16
N GLU A 104 18.70 -5.75 5.08
CA GLU A 104 19.85 -6.01 5.96
C GLU A 104 19.33 -6.23 7.40
N ASP A 105 20.06 -6.97 8.24
CA ASP A 105 19.54 -7.49 9.53
C ASP A 105 18.96 -6.43 10.49
N SER A 106 19.38 -5.17 10.39
CA SER A 106 18.85 -4.06 11.21
C SER A 106 18.01 -3.06 10.43
N ILE A 107 17.92 -3.20 9.10
CA ILE A 107 17.27 -2.23 8.21
C ILE A 107 16.54 -2.95 7.09
N VAL A 108 15.21 -2.85 7.19
CA VAL A 108 14.30 -3.30 6.16
C VAL A 108 13.57 -2.08 5.61
N CYS A 109 13.67 -1.90 4.29
CA CYS A 109 12.99 -0.86 3.56
C CYS A 109 12.50 -1.42 2.23
N ASP A 110 11.19 -1.32 1.97
CA ASP A 110 10.58 -1.75 0.73
C ASP A 110 9.92 -0.56 0.00
N THR A 111 8.82 -0.80 -0.72
CA THR A 111 8.07 0.26 -1.40
C THR A 111 7.27 1.16 -0.45
N THR A 112 7.04 0.76 0.81
CA THR A 112 6.23 1.45 1.83
C THR A 112 6.53 2.93 1.93
N GLY A 113 5.54 3.78 1.68
CA GLY A 113 5.70 5.22 1.80
C GLY A 113 6.34 5.83 0.57
N THR A 114 6.12 5.27 -0.62
CA THR A 114 6.60 5.83 -1.88
C THR A 114 5.42 6.23 -2.73
N ALA A 115 5.46 7.43 -3.31
CA ALA A 115 4.40 7.85 -4.20
C ALA A 115 4.92 8.69 -5.36
N ALA A 116 4.34 8.46 -6.54
CA ALA A 116 4.58 9.25 -7.74
C ALA A 116 3.41 10.20 -8.07
N HIS A 117 3.71 11.47 -8.33
CA HIS A 117 2.72 12.43 -8.82
C HIS A 117 3.36 13.60 -9.59
N PHE A 118 2.59 14.30 -10.44
CA PHE A 118 3.02 15.51 -11.14
C PHE A 118 3.09 16.77 -10.25
N ASN A 119 2.60 16.66 -9.02
CA ASN A 119 2.55 17.73 -8.03
C ASN A 119 3.24 17.20 -6.77
N SER A 120 4.25 17.93 -6.30
CA SER A 120 5.09 17.51 -5.17
C SER A 120 4.31 17.36 -3.87
N LYS A 121 3.35 18.26 -3.58
CA LYS A 121 2.51 18.19 -2.38
C LYS A 121 1.61 16.95 -2.38
N LEU A 122 1.06 16.59 -3.54
CA LEU A 122 0.28 15.35 -3.70
C LEU A 122 1.15 14.10 -3.59
N ALA A 123 2.35 14.10 -4.18
CA ALA A 123 3.30 13.00 -4.00
C ALA A 123 3.70 12.85 -2.52
N GLN A 124 3.95 13.95 -1.83
CA GLN A 124 4.32 13.96 -0.42
C GLN A 124 3.19 13.43 0.46
N SER A 125 1.98 13.96 0.27
CA SER A 125 0.77 13.52 0.98
C SER A 125 0.51 12.02 0.79
N ASN A 126 0.61 11.51 -0.44
CA ASN A 126 0.39 10.10 -0.73
C ASN A 126 1.48 9.21 -0.12
N ALA A 127 2.75 9.62 -0.17
CA ALA A 127 3.86 8.87 0.43
C ALA A 127 3.71 8.77 1.96
N ILE A 128 3.30 9.85 2.62
CA ILE A 128 3.04 9.84 4.07
C ILE A 128 1.85 8.93 4.40
N LYS A 129 0.75 9.06 3.66
CA LYS A 129 -0.44 8.22 3.85
C LYS A 129 -0.12 6.74 3.70
N GLU A 130 0.66 6.36 2.70
CA GLU A 130 1.05 4.96 2.51
C GLU A 130 1.96 4.46 3.65
N LEU A 131 2.92 5.27 4.13
CA LEU A 131 3.74 4.90 5.30
C LEU A 131 2.86 4.62 6.54
N LEU A 132 1.91 5.52 6.83
CA LEU A 132 0.99 5.38 7.96
C LEU A 132 0.01 4.22 7.75
N GLU A 133 -0.44 3.98 6.52
CA GLU A 133 -1.28 2.85 6.14
C GLU A 133 -0.61 1.51 6.46
N LYS A 134 0.66 1.32 6.09
CA LYS A 134 1.41 0.09 6.41
C LYS A 134 1.66 -0.10 7.90
N ASN A 135 1.86 0.99 8.64
CA ASN A 135 1.95 0.91 10.10
C ASN A 135 0.59 0.58 10.73
N SER A 136 -0.51 1.11 10.18
CA SER A 136 -1.86 0.72 10.58
C SER A 136 -2.13 -0.76 10.31
N THR A 137 -1.57 -1.33 9.23
CA THR A 137 -1.63 -2.78 8.97
C THR A 137 -1.01 -3.59 10.11
N PHE A 138 0.12 -3.15 10.66
CA PHE A 138 0.73 -3.78 11.84
C PHE A 138 -0.19 -3.68 13.07
N LEU A 139 -0.71 -2.48 13.36
CA LEU A 139 -1.61 -2.22 14.48
C LEU A 139 -2.90 -3.04 14.40
N PHE A 140 -3.47 -3.11 13.20
CA PHE A 140 -4.66 -3.88 12.90
C PHE A 140 -4.39 -5.38 13.07
N TRP A 141 -3.44 -5.94 12.32
CA TRP A 141 -3.27 -7.38 12.27
C TRP A 141 -2.72 -7.96 13.57
N TYR A 142 -1.65 -7.37 14.10
CA TYR A 142 -0.97 -7.90 15.28
C TYR A 142 -1.53 -7.32 16.59
N GLY A 143 -2.02 -6.08 16.56
CA GLY A 143 -2.62 -5.45 17.73
C GLY A 143 -4.12 -5.68 17.87
N ARG A 144 -4.80 -6.20 16.83
CA ARG A 144 -6.27 -6.29 16.76
C ARG A 144 -6.93 -4.93 17.03
N GLN A 145 -6.25 -3.85 16.63
CA GLN A 145 -6.76 -2.48 16.78
C GLN A 145 -7.64 -2.15 15.57
N GLY A 146 -8.85 -1.69 15.83
CA GLY A 146 -9.77 -1.25 14.80
C GLY A 146 -11.23 -1.50 15.17
N LYS A 147 -12.13 -1.10 14.28
CA LYS A 147 -13.58 -1.23 14.43
C LYS A 147 -14.19 -1.75 13.13
N LYS A 148 -15.28 -2.51 13.24
CA LYS A 148 -15.97 -3.09 12.08
C LYS A 148 -16.82 -2.04 11.39
N ILE A 149 -16.76 -1.95 10.07
CA ILE A 149 -17.57 -1.03 9.27
C ILE A 149 -18.84 -1.74 8.81
N ASP A 150 -19.99 -1.07 8.94
CA ASP A 150 -21.24 -1.50 8.33
C ASP A 150 -21.29 -1.06 6.85
N LEU A 151 -20.89 -1.95 5.96
CA LEU A 151 -20.87 -1.69 4.51
C LEU A 151 -22.28 -1.49 3.91
N SER A 152 -23.37 -1.85 4.61
CA SER A 152 -24.72 -1.62 4.09
C SER A 152 -25.05 -0.13 3.91
N GLN A 153 -24.32 0.73 4.63
CA GLN A 153 -24.48 2.19 4.59
C GLN A 153 -23.56 2.86 3.56
N HIS A 154 -22.68 2.10 2.88
CA HIS A 154 -21.70 2.63 1.95
C HIS A 154 -21.81 1.97 0.58
N TYR A 155 -22.38 2.70 -0.39
CA TYR A 155 -22.46 2.23 -1.76
C TYR A 155 -21.06 2.13 -2.40
N SER A 156 -20.75 0.97 -2.99
CA SER A 156 -19.56 0.81 -3.83
C SER A 156 -19.80 -0.27 -4.89
N ILE A 157 -19.45 0.06 -6.14
CA ILE A 157 -19.51 -0.89 -7.27
C ILE A 157 -18.72 -2.17 -7.01
N TYR A 158 -17.62 -2.07 -6.25
CA TYR A 158 -16.76 -3.20 -5.94
C TYR A 158 -17.43 -4.20 -4.99
N VAL A 159 -18.27 -3.74 -4.05
CA VAL A 159 -19.08 -4.63 -3.21
C VAL A 159 -20.04 -5.43 -4.09
N SER A 160 -20.73 -4.76 -5.02
CA SER A 160 -21.64 -5.43 -5.96
C SER A 160 -20.91 -6.44 -6.85
N LEU A 161 -19.70 -6.13 -7.32
CA LEU A 161 -18.89 -7.05 -8.12
C LEU A 161 -18.46 -8.29 -7.31
N PHE A 162 -17.98 -8.10 -6.09
CA PHE A 162 -17.64 -9.21 -5.20
C PHE A 162 -18.85 -10.10 -4.89
N GLN A 163 -19.99 -9.50 -4.56
CA GLN A 163 -21.22 -10.24 -4.28
C GLN A 163 -21.72 -11.04 -5.49
N ALA A 164 -21.64 -10.45 -6.69
CA ALA A 164 -22.01 -11.14 -7.94
C ALA A 164 -21.11 -12.37 -8.22
N GLU A 165 -19.89 -12.37 -7.70
CA GLU A 165 -18.95 -13.49 -7.78
C GLU A 165 -18.99 -14.43 -6.56
N GLY A 166 -19.97 -14.24 -5.66
CA GLY A 166 -20.19 -15.11 -4.50
C GLY A 166 -19.33 -14.78 -3.27
N TYR A 167 -18.66 -13.64 -3.24
CA TYR A 167 -17.85 -13.23 -2.10
C TYR A 167 -18.68 -12.55 -1.00
N GLN A 168 -18.30 -12.82 0.25
CA GLN A 168 -18.73 -12.05 1.42
C GLN A 168 -17.67 -11.01 1.75
N VAL A 169 -18.06 -9.73 1.80
CA VAL A 169 -17.14 -8.61 2.04
C VAL A 169 -17.29 -8.10 3.46
N GLN A 170 -16.17 -7.97 4.15
CA GLN A 170 -16.05 -7.37 5.47
C GLN A 170 -15.06 -6.21 5.39
N ALA A 171 -15.31 -5.14 6.14
CA ALA A 171 -14.39 -4.02 6.23
C ALA A 171 -14.20 -3.57 7.67
N TYR A 172 -13.01 -3.04 7.96
CA TYR A 172 -12.60 -2.56 9.27
C TYR A 172 -11.85 -1.25 9.12
N VAL A 173 -11.93 -0.37 10.12
CA VAL A 173 -11.19 0.90 10.15
C VAL A 173 -10.25 0.94 11.36
N GLU A 174 -9.04 1.43 11.14
CA GLU A 174 -8.03 1.75 12.16
C GLU A 174 -7.76 3.27 12.07
N GLU A 175 -7.66 3.93 13.22
CA GLU A 175 -7.61 5.40 13.32
C GLU A 175 -6.52 5.88 14.30
N THR A 176 -5.47 5.11 14.55
CA THR A 176 -4.36 5.52 15.43
C THR A 176 -3.70 6.80 14.93
N PHE A 177 -3.70 7.01 13.61
CA PHE A 177 -3.21 8.22 12.95
C PHE A 177 -4.32 9.18 12.54
N LYS A 178 -5.43 9.25 13.30
CA LYS A 178 -6.53 10.20 13.07
C LYS A 178 -5.97 11.61 12.81
N PRO A 179 -6.44 12.34 11.78
CA PRO A 179 -7.65 12.09 10.99
C PRO A 179 -7.52 11.14 9.81
N LEU A 180 -6.35 10.51 9.60
CA LEU A 180 -6.24 9.49 8.59
C LEU A 180 -7.04 8.25 9.01
N LYS A 181 -8.02 7.86 8.20
CA LYS A 181 -8.75 6.59 8.35
C LYS A 181 -8.10 5.57 7.45
N VAL A 182 -7.73 4.43 8.01
CA VAL A 182 -7.17 3.31 7.25
C VAL A 182 -8.17 2.15 7.27
N VAL A 183 -8.69 1.82 6.09
CA VAL A 183 -9.73 0.80 5.92
C VAL A 183 -9.12 -0.47 5.35
N PHE A 184 -9.34 -1.58 6.06
CA PHE A 184 -8.98 -2.93 5.65
C PHE A 184 -10.21 -3.65 5.13
N VAL A 185 -10.10 -4.25 3.96
CA VAL A 185 -11.16 -5.02 3.31
C VAL A 185 -10.75 -6.48 3.22
N PHE A 186 -11.67 -7.36 3.58
CA PHE A 186 -11.54 -8.80 3.41
C PHE A 186 -12.73 -9.31 2.61
N ALA A 187 -12.48 -9.88 1.43
CA ALA A 187 -13.49 -10.57 0.62
C ALA A 187 -13.28 -12.08 0.71
N LYS A 188 -14.19 -12.81 1.35
CA LYS A 188 -14.12 -14.25 1.58
C LYS A 188 -14.96 -15.02 0.57
N ASN A 189 -14.41 -16.10 0.00
CA ASN A 189 -15.17 -17.06 -0.81
C ASN A 189 -14.53 -18.45 -0.71
N ALA A 190 -15.14 -19.33 0.09
CA ALA A 190 -14.65 -20.69 0.27
C ALA A 190 -14.81 -21.59 -0.98
N ASN A 191 -15.64 -21.18 -1.93
CA ASN A 191 -15.92 -21.90 -3.17
C ASN A 191 -15.27 -21.21 -4.38
N HIS A 192 -14.27 -20.36 -4.16
CA HIS A 192 -13.55 -19.74 -5.25
C HIS A 192 -12.82 -20.80 -6.09
N ILE A 193 -12.63 -20.52 -7.37
CA ILE A 193 -12.02 -21.45 -8.33
C ILE A 193 -10.52 -21.63 -8.07
N THR A 194 -9.87 -20.65 -7.42
CA THR A 194 -8.50 -20.72 -6.94
C THR A 194 -8.48 -21.14 -5.47
N PRO A 195 -7.37 -21.68 -4.94
CA PRO A 195 -7.29 -22.14 -3.54
C PRO A 195 -7.34 -20.99 -2.51
N PHE A 196 -7.34 -19.73 -2.97
CA PHE A 196 -7.35 -18.57 -2.10
C PHE A 196 -8.73 -18.40 -1.45
N THR A 197 -8.76 -18.47 -0.14
CA THR A 197 -10.02 -18.46 0.63
C THR A 197 -10.54 -17.05 0.91
N PHE A 198 -9.68 -16.05 0.80
CA PHE A 198 -10.01 -14.64 0.92
C PHE A 198 -9.02 -13.75 0.18
N MET A 199 -9.48 -12.53 -0.12
CA MET A 199 -8.70 -11.45 -0.72
C MET A 199 -8.66 -10.26 0.23
N THR A 200 -7.54 -9.55 0.23
CA THR A 200 -7.30 -8.39 1.08
C THR A 200 -7.10 -7.13 0.25
N GLY A 201 -7.46 -5.98 0.80
CA GLY A 201 -7.09 -4.68 0.25
C GLY A 201 -7.09 -3.64 1.36
N VAL A 202 -6.30 -2.59 1.18
CA VAL A 202 -6.19 -1.50 2.14
C VAL A 202 -6.42 -0.16 1.44
N GLY A 203 -7.00 0.78 2.16
CA GLY A 203 -7.23 2.10 1.63
C GLY A 203 -7.21 3.16 2.70
N SER A 204 -6.42 4.19 2.48
CA SER A 204 -6.30 5.32 3.40
C SER A 204 -6.87 6.62 2.83
N SER A 205 -7.59 7.37 3.66
CA SER A 205 -8.05 8.73 3.38
C SER A 205 -8.55 9.38 4.67
N ILE A 206 -8.55 10.71 4.73
CA ILE A 206 -9.29 11.43 5.78
C ILE A 206 -10.81 11.18 5.69
N SER A 207 -11.30 10.86 4.50
CA SER A 207 -12.71 10.59 4.22
C SER A 207 -12.99 9.09 4.25
N LEU A 208 -13.96 8.67 5.06
CA LEU A 208 -14.25 7.25 5.26
C LEU A 208 -14.72 6.60 3.96
N SER A 209 -15.62 7.27 3.24
CA SER A 209 -16.16 6.80 1.96
C SER A 209 -15.04 6.57 0.93
N ASN A 210 -14.07 7.48 0.86
CA ASN A 210 -12.91 7.36 -0.01
C ASN A 210 -11.95 6.25 0.42
N ALA A 211 -11.72 6.08 1.73
CA ALA A 211 -10.90 4.99 2.26
C ALA A 211 -11.51 3.61 1.94
N ILE A 212 -12.82 3.45 2.18
CA ILE A 212 -13.60 2.25 1.81
C ILE A 212 -13.49 1.98 0.31
N HIS A 213 -13.70 2.99 -0.53
CA HIS A 213 -13.61 2.83 -1.98
C HIS A 213 -12.22 2.35 -2.41
N LYS A 214 -11.15 2.94 -1.86
CA LYS A 214 -9.76 2.53 -2.17
C LYS A 214 -9.48 1.09 -1.73
N GLY A 215 -9.84 0.72 -0.50
CA GLY A 215 -9.61 -0.64 0.01
C GLY A 215 -10.36 -1.70 -0.79
N LEU A 216 -11.62 -1.45 -1.16
CA LEU A 216 -12.40 -2.35 -2.01
C LEU A 216 -11.82 -2.45 -3.43
N SER A 217 -11.38 -1.32 -3.98
CA SER A 217 -10.75 -1.24 -5.30
C SER A 217 -9.47 -2.07 -5.35
N GLU A 218 -8.61 -1.92 -4.34
CA GLU A 218 -7.38 -2.69 -4.23
C GLU A 218 -7.65 -4.18 -4.02
N ALA A 219 -8.56 -4.56 -3.13
CA ALA A 219 -8.93 -5.95 -2.92
C ALA A 219 -9.38 -6.62 -4.22
N TYR A 220 -10.18 -5.91 -5.02
CA TYR A 220 -10.65 -6.43 -6.30
C TYR A 220 -9.52 -6.51 -7.34
N LEU A 221 -8.59 -5.54 -7.37
CA LEU A 221 -7.40 -5.61 -8.20
C LEU A 221 -6.54 -6.84 -7.85
N LEU A 222 -6.22 -7.01 -6.56
CA LEU A 222 -5.36 -8.08 -6.07
C LEU A 222 -5.96 -9.46 -6.34
N LYS A 223 -7.29 -9.63 -6.18
CA LYS A 223 -7.99 -10.85 -6.61
C LYS A 223 -7.65 -11.23 -8.04
N ASN A 224 -7.83 -10.31 -8.99
CA ASN A 224 -7.58 -10.58 -10.41
C ASN A 224 -6.09 -10.83 -10.70
N VAL A 225 -5.19 -10.15 -9.98
CA VAL A 225 -3.74 -10.36 -10.11
C VAL A 225 -3.36 -11.75 -9.61
N TYR A 226 -3.85 -12.17 -8.45
CA TYR A 226 -3.54 -13.46 -7.85
C TYR A 226 -4.15 -14.63 -8.60
N ASP A 227 -5.36 -14.49 -9.13
CA ASP A 227 -5.96 -15.49 -10.02
C ASP A 227 -5.08 -15.69 -11.27
N ASP A 228 -4.67 -14.61 -11.94
CA ASP A 228 -3.78 -14.68 -13.11
C ASP A 228 -2.42 -15.32 -12.75
N TYR A 229 -1.83 -14.97 -11.59
CA TYR A 229 -0.60 -15.62 -11.12
C TYR A 229 -0.79 -17.11 -10.88
N PHE A 230 -1.88 -17.52 -10.23
CA PHE A 230 -2.18 -18.93 -9.97
C PHE A 230 -2.28 -19.73 -11.27
N TYR A 231 -3.03 -19.22 -12.25
CA TYR A 231 -3.20 -19.90 -13.54
C TYR A 231 -1.91 -19.98 -14.35
N ARG A 232 -0.99 -19.02 -14.21
CA ARG A 232 0.28 -18.99 -14.95
C ARG A 232 1.38 -19.84 -14.33
N TYR A 233 1.46 -19.88 -13.00
CA TYR A 233 2.64 -20.42 -12.29
C TYR A 233 2.33 -21.54 -11.30
N GLN A 234 1.05 -21.88 -11.09
CA GLN A 234 0.59 -22.96 -10.20
C GLN A 234 1.30 -23.00 -8.83
N LEU A 235 1.47 -21.85 -8.14
CA LEU A 235 2.15 -21.67 -6.84
C LEU A 235 3.62 -22.16 -6.71
N GLU A 236 3.99 -23.30 -7.30
CA GLU A 236 5.29 -23.97 -7.25
C GLU A 236 6.39 -23.18 -7.99
N GLY A 237 6.01 -22.30 -8.92
CA GLY A 237 6.95 -21.41 -9.62
C GLY A 237 7.35 -20.15 -8.85
N LEU A 238 6.82 -19.93 -7.64
CA LEU A 238 7.12 -18.73 -6.85
C LEU A 238 8.31 -18.94 -5.92
N GLU A 239 9.20 -17.96 -5.85
CA GLU A 239 10.24 -17.93 -4.83
C GLU A 239 9.58 -17.87 -3.43
N PRO A 240 9.80 -18.86 -2.54
CA PRO A 240 9.09 -18.93 -1.26
C PRO A 240 9.28 -17.73 -0.35
N SER A 241 10.42 -17.03 -0.49
CA SER A 241 10.78 -15.81 0.26
C SER A 241 10.24 -14.52 -0.35
N SER A 242 9.60 -14.57 -1.51
CA SER A 242 8.98 -13.38 -2.13
C SER A 242 7.73 -12.95 -1.36
N TYR A 243 7.46 -11.64 -1.32
CA TYR A 243 6.26 -11.09 -0.69
C TYR A 243 4.98 -11.73 -1.22
N THR A 244 4.88 -11.91 -2.54
CA THR A 244 3.73 -12.55 -3.19
C THR A 244 3.54 -13.98 -2.69
N ALA A 245 4.59 -14.81 -2.62
CA ALA A 245 4.46 -16.18 -2.13
C ALA A 245 3.99 -16.24 -0.68
N ILE A 246 4.54 -15.37 0.18
CA ILE A 246 4.17 -15.29 1.60
C ILE A 246 2.68 -14.95 1.75
N VAL A 247 2.20 -13.95 1.01
CA VAL A 247 0.80 -13.49 1.07
C VAL A 247 -0.16 -14.55 0.53
N LEU A 248 0.15 -15.14 -0.63
CA LEU A 248 -0.68 -16.19 -1.21
C LEU A 248 -0.77 -17.40 -0.29
N LYS A 249 0.34 -17.78 0.35
CA LYS A 249 0.34 -18.85 1.37
C LYS A 249 -0.56 -18.48 2.55
N ALA A 250 -0.47 -17.25 3.06
CA ALA A 250 -1.33 -16.78 4.14
C ALA A 250 -2.82 -16.79 3.76
N GLN A 251 -3.18 -16.52 2.50
CA GLN A 251 -4.56 -16.58 1.99
C GLN A 251 -5.12 -18.00 1.84
N THR A 252 -4.26 -19.01 1.92
CA THR A 252 -4.64 -20.44 1.99
C THR A 252 -4.55 -21.02 3.41
N ASP A 253 -4.00 -20.27 4.37
CA ASP A 253 -3.72 -20.75 5.72
C ASP A 253 -4.95 -20.66 6.62
N SER A 254 -5.36 -21.81 7.18
CA SER A 254 -6.48 -21.89 8.12
C SER A 254 -6.26 -21.08 9.41
N GLU A 255 -5.01 -20.87 9.85
CA GLU A 255 -4.72 -20.03 11.02
C GLU A 255 -4.97 -18.56 10.72
N CYS A 256 -4.69 -18.10 9.50
CA CYS A 256 -5.03 -16.74 9.06
C CYS A 256 -6.55 -16.52 9.04
N LEU A 257 -7.32 -17.51 8.57
CA LEU A 257 -8.78 -17.46 8.64
C LEU A 257 -9.30 -17.40 10.07
N LYS A 258 -8.80 -18.26 10.97
CA LYS A 258 -9.17 -18.25 12.39
C LYS A 258 -8.84 -16.92 13.05
N HIS A 259 -7.68 -16.33 12.74
CA HIS A 259 -7.30 -15.02 13.24
C HIS A 259 -8.23 -13.93 12.72
N LEU A 260 -8.60 -13.97 11.43
CA LEU A 260 -9.56 -13.05 10.83
C LEU A 260 -10.95 -13.13 11.50
N GLU A 261 -11.38 -14.30 11.93
CA GLU A 261 -12.63 -14.46 12.69
C GLU A 261 -12.61 -13.76 14.06
N LEU A 262 -11.44 -13.49 14.65
CA LEU A 262 -11.35 -12.72 15.88
C LEU A 262 -11.79 -11.26 15.69
N PHE A 263 -11.61 -10.71 14.50
CA PHE A 263 -12.02 -9.33 14.18
C PHE A 263 -13.53 -9.16 14.09
N ASN A 264 -14.29 -10.26 13.90
CA ASN A 264 -15.75 -10.21 13.93
C ASN A 264 -16.32 -9.80 15.30
N LYS A 265 -15.51 -9.88 16.36
CA LYS A 265 -15.86 -9.49 17.72
C LYS A 265 -15.56 -8.01 18.02
N LEU A 266 -14.96 -7.27 17.09
CA LEU A 266 -14.70 -5.84 17.26
C LEU A 266 -16.01 -5.05 17.22
N ASP A 267 -16.04 -3.96 17.97
CA ASP A 267 -17.16 -3.04 17.99
C ASP A 267 -17.42 -2.47 16.59
N THR A 268 -18.70 -2.21 16.28
CA THR A 268 -19.08 -1.53 15.05
C THR A 268 -18.67 -0.06 15.14
N TYR A 269 -17.99 0.42 14.11
CA TYR A 269 -17.62 1.82 13.93
C TYR A 269 -18.89 2.68 13.84
N GLN A 270 -18.92 3.73 14.66
CA GLN A 270 -19.92 4.78 14.59
C GLN A 270 -19.18 6.04 14.17
N GLU A 271 -19.51 6.57 13.00
CA GLU A 271 -18.90 7.81 12.52
C GLU A 271 -19.45 8.97 13.36
N VAL A 272 -18.56 9.62 14.12
CA VAL A 272 -18.93 10.72 15.04
C VAL A 272 -18.73 12.09 14.38
N ASP A 273 -17.89 12.17 13.36
CA ASP A 273 -17.53 13.40 12.66
C ASP A 273 -18.05 13.38 11.22
N GLU A 274 -18.52 14.52 10.69
CA GLU A 274 -18.90 14.63 9.28
C GLU A 274 -17.71 14.30 8.36
N ASP A 275 -17.99 13.67 7.21
CA ASP A 275 -16.98 13.26 6.22
C ASP A 275 -16.20 14.50 5.71
N ILE A 276 -15.01 14.75 6.28
CA ILE A 276 -14.21 15.94 5.95
C ILE A 276 -13.64 15.77 4.55
N THR A 277 -14.12 16.59 3.62
CA THR A 277 -13.52 16.71 2.29
C THR A 277 -12.60 17.92 2.25
N LEU A 278 -11.29 17.69 2.32
CA LEU A 278 -10.30 18.74 2.09
C LEU A 278 -9.97 18.84 0.59
N SER A 279 -9.96 20.07 0.06
CA SER A 279 -9.64 20.32 -1.34
C SER A 279 -8.14 20.35 -1.65
N GLU A 280 -7.29 20.55 -0.63
CA GLU A 280 -5.87 20.81 -0.79
C GLU A 280 -4.99 19.80 -0.04
N ALA A 281 -4.06 19.18 -0.78
CA ALA A 281 -3.17 18.14 -0.27
C ALA A 281 -2.21 18.62 0.83
N GLU A 282 -1.84 19.90 0.79
CA GLU A 282 -1.00 20.53 1.82
C GLU A 282 -1.75 20.63 3.15
N VAL A 283 -2.99 21.11 3.12
CA VAL A 283 -3.87 21.16 4.31
C VAL A 283 -4.10 19.76 4.89
N GLU A 284 -4.33 18.76 4.04
CA GLU A 284 -4.48 17.37 4.48
C GLU A 284 -3.19 16.85 5.15
N THR A 285 -2.03 17.14 4.57
CA THR A 285 -0.73 16.70 5.11
C THR A 285 -0.44 17.36 6.45
N ASP A 286 -0.63 18.68 6.55
CA ASP A 286 -0.45 19.41 7.80
C ASP A 286 -1.38 18.89 8.90
N LEU A 287 -2.63 18.60 8.55
CA LEU A 287 -3.61 18.08 9.48
C LEU A 287 -3.20 16.69 10.00
N ILE A 288 -2.75 15.78 9.13
CA ILE A 288 -2.23 14.47 9.53
C ILE A 288 -1.00 14.63 10.44
N VAL A 289 -0.02 15.41 10.00
CA VAL A 289 1.26 15.58 10.72
C VAL A 289 1.06 16.19 12.11
N LYS A 290 0.17 17.19 12.25
CA LYS A 290 -0.14 17.82 13.53
C LYS A 290 -0.83 16.90 14.53
N ASN A 291 -1.49 15.84 14.05
CA ASN A 291 -2.21 14.89 14.89
C ASN A 291 -1.48 13.55 15.04
N LEU A 292 -0.24 13.44 14.56
CA LEU A 292 0.56 12.23 14.80
C LEU A 292 0.75 12.01 16.31
N PRO A 293 0.75 10.75 16.77
CA PRO A 293 1.03 10.43 18.16
C PRO A 293 2.37 11.01 18.62
N VAL A 294 2.45 11.46 19.87
CA VAL A 294 3.64 12.13 20.45
C VAL A 294 4.93 11.29 20.43
N TRP A 295 4.81 9.97 20.26
CA TRP A 295 5.95 9.06 20.14
C TRP A 295 6.55 9.03 18.73
N VAL A 296 5.84 9.55 17.72
CA VAL A 296 6.41 9.84 16.39
C VAL A 296 7.13 11.18 16.50
N LYS A 297 8.46 11.15 16.43
CA LYS A 297 9.30 12.34 16.69
C LYS A 297 9.75 13.02 15.41
N GLU A 298 9.95 12.22 14.36
CA GLU A 298 10.48 12.68 13.09
C GLU A 298 9.79 11.96 11.93
N LEU A 299 9.47 12.72 10.88
CA LEU A 299 8.89 12.22 9.64
C LEU A 299 9.59 12.91 8.47
N HIS A 300 10.41 12.14 7.75
CA HIS A 300 11.21 12.64 6.66
C HIS A 300 10.54 12.36 5.33
N THR A 301 10.73 13.27 4.38
CA THR A 301 10.46 13.03 2.96
C THR A 301 11.66 13.36 2.11
N THR A 302 11.90 12.56 1.07
CA THR A 302 13.02 12.71 0.15
C THR A 302 12.57 12.46 -1.29
N VAL A 303 13.19 13.14 -2.25
CA VAL A 303 12.88 12.97 -3.68
C VAL A 303 13.77 11.88 -4.26
N LEU A 304 13.14 10.85 -4.84
CA LEU A 304 13.86 9.77 -5.50
C LEU A 304 14.28 10.16 -6.92
N TYR A 305 15.44 9.68 -7.33
CA TYR A 305 15.96 9.99 -8.66
C TYR A 305 15.31 9.13 -9.75
N GLN A 306 14.80 9.79 -10.80
CA GLN A 306 14.30 9.13 -12.01
C GLN A 306 14.48 10.03 -13.24
N THR A 307 14.60 9.43 -14.42
CA THR A 307 14.79 10.14 -15.70
C THR A 307 13.75 9.81 -16.78
N VAL A 308 12.82 8.90 -16.50
CA VAL A 308 11.85 8.39 -17.49
C VAL A 308 10.83 9.48 -17.86
N ASN A 309 10.34 10.23 -16.87
CA ASN A 309 9.42 11.33 -17.10
C ASN A 309 9.72 12.48 -16.15
N LYS A 310 10.44 13.50 -16.61
CA LYS A 310 10.89 14.64 -15.79
C LYS A 310 9.77 15.44 -15.11
N ASN A 311 8.52 15.30 -15.55
CA ASN A 311 7.38 15.95 -14.92
C ASN A 311 6.83 15.18 -13.71
N LEU A 312 7.21 13.91 -13.57
CA LEU A 312 6.78 13.05 -12.46
C LEU A 312 7.78 13.16 -11.30
N ILE A 313 7.26 13.47 -10.12
CA ILE A 313 8.02 13.57 -8.88
C ILE A 313 7.72 12.32 -8.07
N ILE A 314 8.76 11.70 -7.53
CA ILE A 314 8.65 10.50 -6.70
C ILE A 314 9.19 10.85 -5.33
N ILE A 315 8.36 10.68 -4.32
CA ILE A 315 8.72 10.97 -2.93
C ILE A 315 8.69 9.68 -2.14
N LYS A 316 9.70 9.51 -1.28
CA LYS A 316 9.74 8.48 -0.23
C LYS A 316 9.55 9.18 1.12
N ALA A 317 8.60 8.70 1.91
CA ALA A 317 8.43 9.01 3.30
C ALA A 317 9.16 7.98 4.18
N TYR A 318 9.72 8.44 5.28
CA TYR A 318 10.48 7.62 6.22
C TYR A 318 10.30 8.15 7.64
N SER A 319 10.20 7.24 8.62
CA SER A 319 10.31 7.61 10.03
C SER A 319 11.07 6.54 10.80
N PRO A 320 12.02 6.92 11.68
CA PRO A 320 12.69 5.97 12.56
C PRO A 320 11.76 5.39 13.64
N ASN A 321 10.63 6.05 13.94
CA ASN A 321 9.67 5.61 14.96
C ASN A 321 8.65 4.58 14.42
N LEU A 322 8.56 4.45 13.10
CA LEU A 322 7.62 3.59 12.38
C LEU A 322 8.35 2.45 11.64
N TYR A 323 7.60 1.44 11.21
CA TYR A 323 8.10 0.47 10.25
C TYR A 323 8.11 1.08 8.85
N ASN A 324 9.22 0.93 8.14
CA ASN A 324 9.42 1.44 6.77
C ASN A 324 9.30 0.31 5.73
N HIS A 325 8.57 -0.72 6.12
CA HIS A 325 8.31 -1.92 5.35
C HIS A 325 6.91 -2.45 5.70
N VAL A 326 6.39 -3.34 4.86
CA VAL A 326 5.13 -4.04 5.13
C VAL A 326 5.23 -4.86 6.42
N ALA A 327 4.10 -5.11 7.07
CA ALA A 327 4.02 -5.78 8.37
C ALA A 327 4.26 -7.30 8.30
N LEU A 328 5.37 -7.73 7.71
CA LEU A 328 5.81 -9.12 7.74
C LEU A 328 6.44 -9.46 9.09
N LYS A 329 6.00 -10.58 9.65
CA LYS A 329 6.44 -11.12 10.95
C LYS A 329 7.96 -11.16 11.13
N THR A 330 8.70 -11.52 10.08
CA THR A 330 10.18 -11.63 10.11
C THR A 330 10.91 -10.30 10.21
N TYR A 331 10.23 -9.19 9.95
CA TYR A 331 10.82 -7.84 9.94
C TYR A 331 10.33 -6.95 11.08
N ILE A 332 9.45 -7.48 11.94
CA ILE A 332 8.93 -6.73 13.08
C ILE A 332 10.04 -6.60 14.13
N ASP A 333 10.51 -5.38 14.29
CA ASP A 333 11.42 -4.95 15.35
C ASP A 333 10.60 -4.60 16.60
N LEU A 334 10.63 -5.47 17.61
CA LEU A 334 9.86 -5.31 18.84
C LEU A 334 10.26 -4.08 19.66
N ASP A 335 11.46 -3.54 19.45
CA ASP A 335 11.94 -2.35 20.14
C ASP A 335 11.53 -1.04 19.43
N ARG A 336 10.88 -1.14 18.26
CA ARG A 336 10.40 0.02 17.51
C ARG A 336 9.31 0.77 18.29
N ASP A 337 9.37 2.11 18.27
CA ASP A 337 8.44 2.96 19.01
C ASP A 337 6.97 2.65 18.70
N VAL A 338 6.61 2.41 17.44
CA VAL A 338 5.24 1.99 17.10
C VAL A 338 4.79 0.75 17.88
N ASN A 339 5.64 -0.27 18.07
CA ASN A 339 5.28 -1.42 18.90
C ASN A 339 5.22 -1.03 20.38
N ARG A 340 6.29 -0.40 20.90
CA ARG A 340 6.46 -0.10 22.32
C ARG A 340 5.34 0.76 22.90
N TYR A 341 4.80 1.70 22.13
CA TYR A 341 3.78 2.64 22.58
C TYR A 341 2.35 2.27 22.18
N THR A 342 2.14 1.17 21.45
CA THR A 342 0.79 0.75 21.02
C THR A 342 0.46 -0.69 21.40
N VAL A 343 0.99 -1.67 20.68
CA VAL A 343 0.63 -3.10 20.84
C VAL A 343 1.42 -3.76 21.96
N ASN A 344 2.67 -3.33 22.16
CA ASN A 344 3.61 -3.90 23.12
C ASN A 344 3.76 -5.44 22.94
N LEU A 345 3.94 -5.88 21.69
CA LEU A 345 4.16 -7.29 21.38
C LEU A 345 5.46 -7.78 22.02
N THR A 346 5.40 -9.01 22.54
CA THR A 346 6.57 -9.80 22.91
C THR A 346 6.86 -10.82 21.82
N GLN A 347 8.06 -11.42 21.84
CA GLN A 347 8.41 -12.49 20.89
C GLN A 347 7.45 -13.67 20.99
N ASP A 348 7.04 -14.03 22.22
CA ASP A 348 6.10 -15.12 22.45
C ASP A 348 4.75 -14.81 21.82
N THR A 349 4.18 -13.63 22.06
CA THR A 349 2.90 -13.24 21.45
C THR A 349 3.00 -13.17 19.93
N LEU A 350 4.08 -12.58 19.40
CA LEU A 350 4.31 -12.52 17.96
C LEU A 350 4.32 -13.92 17.34
N ASN A 351 4.98 -14.89 17.98
CA ASN A 351 5.08 -16.27 17.51
C ASN A 351 3.71 -16.96 17.35
N HIS A 352 2.72 -16.61 18.17
CA HIS A 352 1.37 -17.19 18.12
C HIS A 352 0.43 -16.51 17.11
N ILE A 353 0.76 -15.32 16.60
CA ILE A 353 -0.04 -14.62 15.59
C ILE A 353 0.43 -15.04 14.18
N PRO A 354 -0.48 -15.42 13.26
CA PRO A 354 -0.10 -15.76 11.90
C PRO A 354 0.49 -14.55 11.15
N THR A 355 1.24 -14.81 10.08
CA THR A 355 1.80 -13.75 9.22
C THR A 355 0.69 -12.91 8.58
N CYS A 356 0.89 -11.59 8.51
CA CYS A 356 -0.09 -10.69 7.91
C CYS A 356 -0.30 -10.97 6.41
N PRO A 357 -1.56 -11.19 5.95
CA PRO A 357 -1.88 -11.42 4.54
C PRO A 357 -2.19 -10.10 3.77
N ILE A 358 -1.92 -8.94 4.37
CA ILE A 358 -2.17 -7.63 3.77
C ILE A 358 -0.84 -7.05 3.30
N LEU A 359 -0.78 -6.63 2.03
CA LEU A 359 0.37 -5.94 1.45
C LEU A 359 0.33 -4.45 1.71
#